data_AF-A0A1G9PAJ7-F1
#
_entry.id   AF-A0A1G9PAJ7-F1
#
_cell.length_a   1.000
_cell.length_b   1.000
_cell.length_c   1.000
_cell.angle_alpha   90.00
_cell.angle_beta   90.00
_cell.angle_gamma   90.00
#
_symmetry.space_group_name_H-M   'P 1'
#
loop_
_entity.id
_entity.type
_entity.pdbx_description
1 polymer ?
#
loop_
_entity_poly.entity_id
_entity_poly.type
_entity_poly.pdbx_seq_one_letter_code
_entity_poly.pdbx_strand_id
1 'polypeptide(L)'
;MNIGELFRDEPDSWVLRGDHVLWREFAETFADTPVPDSTAELQRILETAFWDATGNSLAFCTEVLVGRLARVDETRGGVSCAMWRYNFFPLIIKRFEEAKSASAA
;
A
#
# COMPACT_ATOMS: atom_id res chain seq x y z
N MET A 1 5.94 3.70 16.54
CA MET A 1 5.05 3.29 15.45
C MET A 1 5.84 3.24 14.16
N ASN A 2 5.67 2.20 13.37
CA ASN A 2 6.28 2.06 12.05
C ASN A 2 5.19 2.12 10.95
N ILE A 3 5.59 2.29 9.70
CA ILE A 3 4.66 2.36 8.56
C ILE A 3 3.92 1.02 8.39
N GLY A 4 4.58 -0.12 8.64
CA GLY A 4 3.95 -1.44 8.54
C GLY A 4 2.73 -1.62 9.44
N GLU A 5 2.72 -1.01 10.63
CA GLU A 5 1.56 -1.02 11.53
C GLU A 5 0.32 -0.36 10.93
N LEU A 6 0.49 0.60 10.01
CA LEU A 6 -0.64 1.23 9.31
C LEU A 6 -1.34 0.26 8.36
N PHE A 7 -0.66 -0.82 7.95
CA PHE A 7 -1.20 -1.89 7.10
C PHE A 7 -1.77 -3.07 7.89
N ARG A 8 -1.68 -3.08 9.23
CA ARG A 8 -2.07 -4.23 10.07
C ARG A 8 -3.50 -4.68 9.80
N ASP A 9 -4.43 -3.74 9.72
CA ASP A 9 -5.83 -4.02 9.44
C ASP A 9 -6.08 -3.99 7.93
N GLU A 10 -6.42 -5.13 7.35
CA GLU A 10 -6.79 -5.22 5.94
C GLU A 10 -8.11 -4.45 5.65
N PRO A 11 -8.28 -3.84 4.46
CA PRO A 11 -9.57 -3.33 4.01
C PRO A 11 -10.61 -4.44 3.88
N ASP A 12 -11.90 -4.09 4.01
CA ASP A 12 -13.02 -5.04 3.99
C ASP A 12 -13.20 -5.78 2.66
N SER A 13 -12.64 -5.25 1.57
CA SER A 13 -12.79 -5.82 0.24
C SER A 13 -11.57 -5.59 -0.65
N TRP A 14 -11.34 -6.55 -1.54
CA TRP A 14 -10.25 -6.57 -2.52
C TRP A 14 -10.82 -6.63 -3.94
N VAL A 15 -10.25 -5.87 -4.87
CA VAL A 15 -10.68 -5.90 -6.28
C VAL A 15 -9.93 -6.98 -7.03
N LEU A 16 -8.60 -7.02 -6.88
CA LEU A 16 -7.77 -8.06 -7.48
C LEU A 16 -6.97 -8.80 -6.43
N ARG A 17 -6.67 -10.08 -6.71
CA ARG A 17 -5.87 -10.94 -5.83
C ARG A 17 -4.48 -10.37 -5.54
N GLY A 18 -3.85 -9.72 -6.53
CA GLY A 18 -2.54 -9.11 -6.37
C GLY A 18 -2.56 -7.90 -5.45
N ASP A 19 -3.70 -7.22 -5.28
CA ASP A 19 -3.84 -6.13 -4.29
C ASP A 19 -3.63 -6.65 -2.87
N HIS A 20 -4.23 -7.79 -2.56
CA HIS A 20 -4.11 -8.43 -1.25
C HIS A 20 -2.67 -8.86 -0.95
N VAL A 21 -2.01 -9.48 -1.94
CA VAL A 21 -0.61 -9.91 -1.80
C VAL A 21 0.30 -8.70 -1.60
N LEU A 22 0.13 -7.65 -2.41
CA LEU A 22 0.93 -6.43 -2.34
C LEU A 22 0.72 -5.68 -1.01
N TRP A 23 -0.50 -5.65 -0.49
CA TRP A 23 -0.79 -5.07 0.83
C TRP A 23 0.01 -5.74 1.95
N ARG A 24 0.04 -7.08 1.97
CA ARG A 24 0.82 -7.84 2.95
C ARG A 24 2.31 -7.63 2.78
N GLU A 25 2.79 -7.60 1.55
CA GLU A 25 4.19 -7.31 1.25
C GLU A 25 4.60 -5.93 1.76
N PHE A 26 3.76 -4.91 1.64
CA PHE A 26 4.03 -3.59 2.23
C PHE A 26 4.01 -3.61 3.75
N ALA A 27 3.09 -4.33 4.38
CA ALA A 27 3.09 -4.51 5.83
C ALA A 27 4.43 -5.09 6.34
N GLU A 28 4.96 -6.09 5.63
CA GLU A 28 6.24 -6.73 5.93
C GLU A 28 7.44 -5.83 5.60
N THR A 29 7.46 -5.24 4.41
CA THR A 29 8.55 -4.36 3.92
C THR A 29 8.74 -3.15 4.83
N PHE A 30 7.65 -2.64 5.41
CA PHE A 30 7.66 -1.47 6.27
C PHE A 30 7.63 -1.80 7.77
N ALA A 31 7.77 -3.06 8.16
CA ALA A 31 7.68 -3.50 9.56
C ALA A 31 8.68 -2.80 10.49
N ASP A 32 9.84 -2.39 9.98
CA ASP A 32 10.87 -1.68 10.76
C ASP A 32 11.07 -0.23 10.33
N THR A 33 10.26 0.28 9.40
CA THR A 33 10.39 1.63 8.86
C THR A 33 9.63 2.63 9.73
N PRO A 34 10.30 3.56 10.44
CA PRO A 34 9.61 4.55 11.27
C PRO A 34 8.63 5.37 10.44
N VAL A 35 7.51 5.78 11.05
CA VAL A 35 6.60 6.72 10.40
C VAL A 35 7.30 8.07 10.17
N PRO A 36 7.06 8.74 9.03
CA PRO A 36 7.71 10.01 8.73
C PRO A 36 7.09 11.18 9.52
N ASP A 37 7.67 12.37 9.35
CA ASP A 37 7.21 13.57 10.04
C ASP A 37 5.95 14.17 9.41
N SER A 38 5.75 13.97 8.10
CA SER A 38 4.64 14.54 7.34
C SER A 38 3.88 13.53 6.48
N THR A 39 2.61 13.84 6.20
CA THR A 39 1.78 13.09 5.25
C THR A 39 2.39 13.07 3.84
N ALA A 40 3.02 14.18 3.42
CA ALA A 40 3.66 14.28 2.11
C ALA A 40 4.88 13.34 1.97
N GLU A 41 5.65 13.14 3.05
CA GLU A 41 6.72 12.14 3.08
C GLU A 41 6.17 10.73 3.01
N LEU A 42 5.11 10.43 3.78
CA LEU A 42 4.45 9.12 3.74
C LEU A 42 3.97 8.80 2.32
N GLN A 43 3.29 9.74 1.67
CA GLN A 43 2.81 9.55 0.30
C GLN A 43 3.95 9.24 -0.68
N ARG A 44 5.08 9.96 -0.59
CA ARG A 44 6.26 9.68 -1.44
C ARG A 44 6.85 8.29 -1.19
N ILE A 45 6.91 7.85 0.06
CA ILE A 45 7.39 6.50 0.42
C ILE A 45 6.47 5.45 -0.19
N LEU A 46 5.15 5.62 -0.03
CA LEU A 46 4.15 4.71 -0.56
C LEU A 46 4.16 4.62 -2.09
N GLU A 47 4.22 5.76 -2.79
CA GLU A 47 4.31 5.81 -4.24
C GLU A 47 5.59 5.18 -4.77
N THR A 48 6.71 5.39 -4.08
CA THR A 48 8.00 4.77 -4.41
C THR A 48 7.95 3.26 -4.25
N ALA A 49 7.42 2.76 -3.14
CA ALA A 49 7.27 1.33 -2.92
C ALA A 49 6.30 0.67 -3.91
N PHE A 50 5.24 1.38 -4.32
CA PHE A 50 4.37 0.92 -5.41
C PHE A 50 5.11 0.79 -6.74
N TRP A 51 5.91 1.81 -7.09
CA TRP A 51 6.76 1.75 -8.27
C TRP A 51 7.73 0.57 -8.20
N ASP A 52 8.46 0.41 -7.10
CA ASP A 52 9.44 -0.65 -6.93
C ASP A 52 8.80 -2.04 -7.00
N ALA A 53 7.60 -2.19 -6.42
CA ALA A 53 6.89 -3.45 -6.40
C ALA A 53 6.30 -3.85 -7.75
N THR A 54 5.81 -2.88 -8.53
CA THR A 54 5.01 -3.13 -9.74
C THR A 54 5.70 -2.75 -11.04
N GLY A 55 6.78 -1.97 -10.98
CA GLY A 55 7.43 -1.35 -12.14
C GLY A 55 6.60 -0.27 -12.83
N ASN A 56 5.51 0.19 -12.21
CA ASN A 56 4.55 1.10 -12.81
C ASN A 56 4.25 2.29 -11.91
N SER A 57 4.12 3.47 -12.53
CA SER A 57 3.73 4.67 -11.79
C SER A 57 2.26 4.60 -11.42
N LEU A 58 2.00 4.71 -10.12
CA LEU A 58 0.64 4.74 -9.60
C LEU A 58 -0.21 5.84 -10.25
N ALA A 59 0.39 6.94 -10.74
CA ALA A 59 -0.31 8.06 -11.38
C ALA A 59 -0.77 7.78 -12.82
N PHE A 60 -0.13 6.83 -13.51
CA PHE A 60 -0.34 6.61 -14.95
C PHE A 60 -0.89 5.23 -15.30
N CYS A 61 -1.08 4.34 -14.31
CA CYS A 61 -1.70 3.04 -14.52
C CYS A 61 -3.14 2.97 -14.02
N THR A 62 -3.91 2.05 -14.62
CA THR A 62 -5.27 1.71 -14.18
C THR A 62 -5.27 0.33 -13.50
N GLU A 63 -4.64 -0.64 -14.16
CA GLU A 63 -4.43 -2.00 -13.68
C GLU A 63 -3.10 -2.51 -14.26
N VAL A 64 -2.36 -3.30 -13.49
CA VAL A 64 -1.09 -3.88 -13.91
C VAL A 64 -1.02 -5.35 -13.55
N LEU A 65 -0.33 -6.13 -14.38
CA LEU A 65 -0.10 -7.55 -14.14
C LEU A 65 1.31 -7.74 -13.63
N VAL A 66 1.44 -8.20 -12.38
CA VAL A 66 2.72 -8.40 -11.73
C VAL A 66 2.90 -9.89 -11.48
N GLY A 67 3.68 -10.55 -12.34
CA GLY A 67 3.79 -12.02 -12.34
C GLY A 67 4.21 -12.61 -11.00
N ARG A 68 5.09 -11.94 -10.24
CA ARG A 68 5.52 -12.39 -8.90
C ARG A 68 4.43 -12.33 -7.83
N LEU A 69 3.38 -11.52 -8.05
CA LEU A 69 2.21 -11.44 -7.18
C LEU A 69 1.14 -12.47 -7.57
N ALA A 70 1.35 -13.25 -8.63
CA ALA A 70 0.49 -14.36 -8.99
C ALA A 70 0.79 -15.58 -8.10
N ARG A 71 -0.26 -16.27 -7.64
CA ARG A 71 -0.14 -17.62 -7.07
C ARG A 71 -0.15 -18.65 -8.20
N VAL A 72 0.42 -19.83 -7.93
CA VAL A 72 0.72 -20.90 -8.91
C VAL A 72 -0.51 -21.34 -9.73
N ASP A 73 -1.71 -21.10 -9.21
CA ASP A 73 -3.01 -21.50 -9.74
C ASP A 73 -3.90 -20.33 -10.22
N GLU A 74 -3.42 -19.09 -10.23
CA GLU A 74 -4.25 -17.90 -10.47
C GLU A 74 -3.85 -17.02 -11.66
N THR A 75 -4.84 -16.33 -12.22
CA THR A 75 -4.68 -15.36 -13.31
C THR A 75 -3.76 -14.20 -12.91
N ARG A 76 -2.51 -14.27 -13.37
CA ARG A 76 -1.55 -13.18 -13.72
C ARG A 76 -1.18 -12.12 -12.66
N GLY A 77 -1.64 -12.22 -11.41
CA GLY A 77 -1.20 -11.31 -10.33
C GLY A 77 -1.61 -9.86 -10.56
N GLY A 78 -2.88 -9.63 -10.92
CA GLY A 78 -3.41 -8.30 -11.20
C GLY A 78 -3.42 -7.39 -9.96
N VAL A 79 -3.06 -6.12 -10.17
CA VAL A 79 -3.05 -5.05 -9.16
C VAL A 79 -3.83 -3.85 -9.71
N SER A 80 -4.80 -3.34 -8.95
CA SER A 80 -5.66 -2.24 -9.34
C SER A 80 -5.07 -0.90 -8.92
N CYS A 81 -4.36 -0.22 -9.82
CA CYS A 81 -3.78 1.09 -9.54
C CYS A 81 -4.84 2.12 -9.10
N ALA A 82 -6.07 2.01 -9.62
CA ALA A 82 -7.18 2.85 -9.18
C ALA A 82 -7.49 2.66 -7.70
N MET A 83 -7.59 1.41 -7.22
CA MET A 83 -7.85 1.14 -5.80
C MET A 83 -6.71 1.59 -4.91
N TRP A 84 -5.47 1.37 -5.35
CA TRP A 84 -4.30 1.85 -4.61
C TRP A 84 -4.28 3.37 -4.47
N ARG A 85 -4.61 4.09 -5.55
CA ARG A 85 -4.63 5.55 -5.58
C ARG A 85 -5.77 6.17 -4.78
N TYR A 86 -6.99 5.61 -4.90
CA TYR A 86 -8.20 6.27 -4.40
C TYR A 86 -8.72 5.69 -3.08
N ASN A 87 -8.30 4.48 -2.70
CA ASN A 87 -8.84 3.81 -1.52
C ASN A 87 -7.74 3.37 -0.56
N PHE A 88 -6.78 2.56 -1.00
CA PHE A 88 -5.82 1.92 -0.11
C PHE A 88 -4.80 2.90 0.47
N PHE A 89 -4.08 3.68 -0.34
CA PHE A 89 -3.17 4.68 0.20
C PHE A 89 -3.87 5.81 0.98
N PRO A 90 -5.05 6.30 0.55
CA PRO A 90 -5.84 7.20 1.39
C PRO A 90 -6.22 6.63 2.76
N LEU A 91 -6.54 5.32 2.84
CA LEU A 91 -6.78 4.65 4.12
C LEU A 91 -5.52 4.64 5.01
N ILE A 92 -4.35 4.35 4.44
CA ILE A 92 -3.07 4.39 5.17
C ILE A 92 -2.74 5.79 5.67
N ILE A 93 -2.94 6.81 4.83
CA ILE A 93 -2.75 8.23 5.19
C ILE A 93 -3.67 8.61 6.34
N LYS A 94 -4.95 8.25 6.28
CA LYS A 94 -5.91 8.52 7.36
C LYS A 94 -5.45 7.90 8.68
N ARG A 95 -5.02 6.63 8.67
CA ARG A 95 -4.50 5.95 9.87
C ARG A 95 -3.27 6.65 10.45
N PHE A 96 -2.39 7.15 9.59
CA PHE A 96 -1.22 7.92 10.03
C PHE A 96 -1.62 9.23 10.72
N GLU A 97 -2.56 9.98 10.16
CA GLU A 97 -3.05 11.24 10.74
C GLU A 97 -3.75 11.03 12.09
N GLU A 98 -4.56 9.97 12.20
CA GLU A 98 -5.21 9.58 13.45
C GLU A 98 -4.18 9.22 14.54
N ALA A 99 -3.15 8.45 14.18
CA ALA A 99 -2.11 8.05 15.11
C ALA A 99 -1.21 9.21 15.55
N LYS A 100 -0.88 10.16 14.64
CA LYS A 100 -0.17 11.40 14.99
C LYS A 100 -1.00 12.28 15.93
N SER A 101 -2.32 12.37 15.71
CA SER A 101 -3.23 13.14 16.56
C SER A 101 -3.38 12.53 17.96
N ALA A 102 -3.45 11.19 18.05
CA ALA A 102 -3.53 10.49 19.33
C ALA A 102 -2.23 10.59 20.15
N SER A 103 -1.07 10.73 19.50
CA SER A 103 0.23 10.91 20.16
C SER A 103 0.46 12.35 20.65
N ALA A 104 -0.35 13.31 20.21
CA ALA A 104 -0.24 14.73 20.58
C ALA A 104 -1.21 15.15 21.70
N ALA A 105 -2.13 14.26 22.09
CA ALA A 105 -3.11 14.44 23.16
C ALA A 105 -2.63 13.81 24.48
#